data_AF-X5M3E3-F1
#
_entry.id   AF-X5M3E3-F1
#
_cell.length_a   1.000
_cell.length_b   1.000
_cell.length_c   1.000
_cell.angle_alpha   90.00
_cell.angle_beta   90.00
_cell.angle_gamma   90.00
#
_symmetry.space_group_name_H-M   'P 1'
#
loop_
_entity.id
_entity.type
_entity.pdbx_description
1 polymer ?
#
loop_
_entity_poly.entity_id
_entity_poly.type
_entity_poly.pdbx_seq_one_letter_code
_entity_poly.pdbx_strand_id
1 'polypeptide(L)'
;MPILKHLLLKNRKQPMQKKFVATAVGYVPWGDGAAEYFYNLYEYEDGTRECEKFDGGQYYKIPENADFSTKAQVKAWIYGGAVPKSVLNYEPLIDEINREIKKLSKNI
;
A
#
# COMPACT_ATOMS: atom_id res chain seq x y z
N MET A 1 -39.86 8.27 -14.39
CA MET A 1 -38.54 7.59 -14.52
C MET A 1 -38.10 6.89 -13.23
N PRO A 2 -38.74 5.78 -12.82
CA PRO A 2 -38.31 5.01 -11.65
C PRO A 2 -37.18 4.00 -11.97
N ILE A 3 -37.07 3.56 -13.24
CA ILE A 3 -36.15 2.51 -13.68
C ILE A 3 -34.68 2.97 -13.62
N LEU A 4 -34.40 4.24 -13.97
CA LEU A 4 -33.04 4.79 -13.97
C LEU A 4 -32.43 4.86 -12.56
N LYS A 5 -33.25 5.15 -11.53
CA LYS A 5 -32.79 5.21 -10.13
C LYS A 5 -32.40 3.82 -9.60
N HIS A 6 -33.08 2.76 -10.02
CA HIS A 6 -32.74 1.39 -9.62
C HIS A 6 -31.43 0.89 -10.24
N LEU A 7 -31.10 1.30 -11.47
CA LEU A 7 -29.80 0.99 -12.10
C LEU A 7 -28.63 1.71 -11.42
N LEU A 8 -28.80 2.98 -11.04
CA LEU A 8 -27.79 3.76 -10.33
C LEU A 8 -27.51 3.24 -8.91
N LEU A 9 -28.52 2.73 -8.20
CA LEU A 9 -28.36 2.19 -6.84
C LEU A 9 -27.75 0.77 -6.83
N LYS A 10 -28.00 -0.07 -7.84
CA LYS A 10 -27.40 -1.42 -7.95
C LYS A 10 -25.92 -1.40 -8.32
N ASN A 11 -25.44 -0.33 -8.95
CA ASN A 11 -24.03 -0.16 -9.36
C ASN A 11 -23.16 0.54 -8.32
N ARG A 12 -23.66 0.80 -7.11
CA ARG A 12 -22.76 1.00 -5.97
C ARG A 12 -22.05 -0.34 -5.78
N LYS A 13 -20.82 -0.45 -6.30
CA LYS A 13 -19.85 -1.43 -5.82
C LYS A 13 -20.04 -1.47 -4.30
N GLN A 14 -20.41 -2.62 -3.75
CA GLN A 14 -20.42 -2.77 -2.30
C GLN A 14 -19.08 -2.21 -1.79
N PRO A 15 -19.04 -1.52 -0.64
CA PRO A 15 -17.77 -1.07 -0.08
C PRO A 15 -16.90 -2.32 0.10
N MET A 16 -16.01 -2.56 -0.86
CA MET A 16 -15.09 -3.67 -0.82
C MET A 16 -14.18 -3.39 0.37
N GLN A 17 -14.04 -4.37 1.26
CA GLN A 17 -13.15 -4.20 2.39
C GLN A 17 -11.73 -4.07 1.85
N LYS A 18 -11.10 -2.92 2.13
CA LYS A 18 -9.68 -2.74 1.87
C LYS A 18 -8.89 -3.21 3.08
N LYS A 19 -7.97 -4.15 2.89
CA LYS A 19 -7.06 -4.63 3.91
C LYS A 19 -5.79 -3.80 3.86
N PHE A 20 -5.38 -3.25 5.00
CA PHE A 20 -4.07 -2.61 5.12
C PHE A 20 -2.98 -3.67 5.04
N VAL A 21 -1.97 -3.44 4.19
CA VAL A 21 -0.85 -4.34 3.97
C VAL A 21 0.40 -3.83 4.69
N ALA A 22 0.82 -2.61 4.38
CA ALA A 22 2.03 -2.01 4.95
C ALA A 22 2.08 -0.50 4.70
N THR A 23 2.96 0.20 5.43
CA THR A 23 3.36 1.57 5.09
C THR A 23 4.81 1.55 4.62
N ALA A 24 5.08 2.07 3.43
CA ALA A 24 6.43 2.29 2.92
C ALA A 24 6.83 3.77 3.02
N VAL A 25 8.10 4.04 3.29
CA VAL A 25 8.68 5.40 3.28
C VAL A 25 9.56 5.59 2.05
N GLY A 26 9.51 6.76 1.45
CA GLY A 26 10.36 7.09 0.31
C GLY A 26 10.64 8.58 0.22
N TYR A 27 11.63 8.91 -0.60
CA TYR A 27 12.05 10.29 -0.78
C TYR A 27 11.95 10.70 -2.25
N VAL A 28 11.76 12.00 -2.48
CA VAL A 28 11.84 12.62 -3.80
C VAL A 28 12.77 13.83 -3.70
N PRO A 29 13.63 14.09 -4.70
CA PRO A 29 14.50 15.26 -4.69
C PRO A 29 13.68 16.55 -4.58
N TRP A 30 14.12 17.48 -3.72
CA TRP A 30 13.49 18.79 -3.53
C TRP A 30 14.56 19.85 -3.23
N GLY A 31 14.87 20.69 -4.22
CA GLY A 31 16.04 21.58 -4.17
C GLY A 31 17.34 20.79 -3.99
N ASP A 32 18.20 21.24 -3.08
CA ASP A 32 19.42 20.53 -2.66
C ASP A 32 19.15 19.41 -1.63
N GLY A 33 17.90 19.24 -1.25
CA GLY A 33 17.45 18.30 -0.22
C GLY A 33 16.45 17.28 -0.73
N ALA A 34 15.55 16.83 0.15
CA ALA A 34 14.58 15.80 -0.16
C ALA A 34 13.24 16.03 0.55
N ALA A 35 12.16 15.67 -0.12
CA ALA A 35 10.83 15.55 0.47
C ALA A 35 10.54 14.07 0.75
N GLU A 36 10.12 13.77 1.97
CA GLU A 36 9.70 12.45 2.42
C GLU A 36 8.21 12.24 2.14
N TYR A 37 7.87 11.01 1.75
CA TYR A 37 6.51 10.57 1.53
C TYR A 37 6.29 9.20 2.14
N PHE A 38 5.09 9.02 2.70
CA PHE A 38 4.62 7.73 3.18
C PHE A 38 3.58 7.17 2.21
N TYR A 39 3.64 5.87 1.98
CA TYR A 39 2.76 5.14 1.07
C TYR A 39 2.08 4.02 1.84
N ASN A 40 0.80 4.21 2.19
CA ASN A 40 0.00 3.13 2.74
C ASN A 40 -0.46 2.24 1.59
N LEU A 41 -0.20 0.95 1.72
CA LEU A 41 -0.50 -0.08 0.73
C LEU A 41 -1.76 -0.82 1.18
N TYR A 42 -2.75 -0.90 0.30
CA TYR A 42 -4.00 -1.60 0.57
C TYR A 42 -4.30 -2.62 -0.53
N GLU A 43 -4.79 -3.78 -0.12
CA GLU A 43 -5.25 -4.83 -1.02
C GLU A 43 -6.73 -5.09 -0.77
N TYR A 44 -7.49 -5.19 -1.85
CA TYR A 44 -8.91 -5.50 -1.83
C TYR A 44 -9.15 -7.01 -1.91
N GLU A 45 -10.36 -7.44 -1.56
CA GLU A 45 -10.75 -8.86 -1.62
C GLU A 45 -10.61 -9.49 -3.01
N ASP A 46 -10.71 -8.71 -4.08
CA ASP A 46 -10.53 -9.17 -5.47
C ASP A 46 -9.07 -9.20 -5.93
N GLY A 47 -8.11 -8.92 -5.03
CA GLY A 47 -6.68 -8.85 -5.32
C GLY A 47 -6.25 -7.55 -6.01
N THR A 48 -7.15 -6.60 -6.24
CA THR A 48 -6.75 -5.26 -6.68
C THR A 48 -5.99 -4.54 -5.56
N ARG A 49 -5.04 -3.70 -5.96
CA ARG A 49 -4.14 -3.00 -5.03
C ARG A 49 -4.20 -1.51 -5.25
N GLU A 50 -4.10 -0.75 -4.17
CA GLU A 50 -4.06 0.70 -4.20
C GLU A 50 -3.05 1.25 -3.20
N CYS A 51 -2.60 2.48 -3.43
CA CYS A 51 -1.80 3.20 -2.45
C CYS A 51 -2.41 4.56 -2.11
N GLU A 52 -2.35 4.93 -0.83
CA GLU A 52 -2.57 6.30 -0.38
C GLU A 52 -1.22 6.93 -0.03
N LYS A 53 -0.95 8.10 -0.62
CA LYS A 53 0.29 8.85 -0.41
C LYS A 53 0.05 9.98 0.59
N PHE A 54 0.93 10.10 1.57
CA PHE A 54 0.94 11.17 2.56
C PHE A 54 2.26 11.92 2.52
N ASP A 55 2.20 13.23 2.78
CA ASP A 55 3.39 14.08 2.87
C ASP A 55 4.03 13.91 4.25
N GLY A 56 5.36 13.74 4.26
CA GLY A 56 6.17 13.66 5.47
C GLY A 56 6.98 14.93 5.69
N GLY A 57 8.24 14.77 6.09
CA GLY A 57 9.19 15.88 6.26
C GLY A 57 9.72 16.45 4.94
N GLN A 58 10.14 17.72 4.98
CA GLN A 58 11.03 18.31 3.97
C GLN A 58 12.37 18.59 4.63
N TYR A 59 13.44 18.17 3.97
CA TYR A 59 14.80 18.29 4.48
C TYR A 59 15.62 19.15 3.52
N TYR A 60 16.36 20.13 4.05
CA TYR A 60 17.29 20.96 3.27
C TYR A 60 18.56 20.20 2.83
N LYS A 61 18.79 19.01 3.39
CA LYS A 61 19.86 18.07 3.00
C LYS A 61 19.26 16.70 2.78
N ILE A 62 19.77 15.96 1.81
CA ILE A 62 19.34 14.58 1.54
C ILE A 62 19.72 13.69 2.73
N PRO A 63 18.76 12.98 3.35
CA PRO A 63 19.07 11.98 4.38
C PRO A 63 19.98 10.87 3.84
N GLU A 64 20.92 10.38 4.65
CA GLU A 64 21.90 9.36 4.22
C GLU A 64 21.24 8.07 3.69
N ASN A 65 20.11 7.69 4.29
CA ASN A 65 19.36 6.47 3.94
C ASN A 65 18.15 6.76 3.03
N ALA A 66 18.17 7.86 2.28
CA ALA A 66 17.06 8.23 1.42
C ALA A 66 16.87 7.23 0.27
N ASP A 67 15.79 6.44 0.30
CA ASP A 67 15.38 5.60 -0.82
C ASP A 67 14.50 6.40 -1.80
N PHE A 68 15.10 6.79 -2.93
CA PHE A 68 14.41 7.46 -4.04
C PHE A 68 13.68 6.51 -4.99
N SER A 69 13.87 5.20 -4.82
CA SER A 69 13.26 4.18 -5.66
C SER A 69 11.89 3.73 -5.15
N THR A 70 11.53 4.03 -3.89
CA THR A 70 10.24 3.64 -3.28
C THR A 70 9.05 3.97 -4.15
N LYS A 71 9.00 5.15 -4.76
CA LYS A 71 7.89 5.55 -5.64
C LYS A 71 7.71 4.59 -6.82
N ALA A 72 8.81 4.10 -7.40
CA ALA A 72 8.77 3.11 -8.48
C ALA A 72 8.37 1.73 -7.95
N GLN A 73 8.89 1.32 -6.78
CA GLN A 73 8.51 0.07 -6.12
C GLN A 73 7.01 0.03 -5.79
N VAL A 74 6.44 1.12 -5.26
CA VAL A 74 5.00 1.24 -4.99
C VAL A 74 4.16 1.10 -6.27
N LYS A 75 4.59 1.74 -7.36
CA LYS A 75 3.93 1.55 -8.66
C LYS A 75 3.99 0.09 -9.12
N ALA A 76 5.15 -0.54 -9.03
CA ALA A 76 5.30 -1.95 -9.40
C ALA A 76 4.39 -2.85 -8.55
N TRP A 77 4.31 -2.59 -7.24
CA TRP A 77 3.47 -3.34 -6.31
C TRP A 77 1.97 -3.28 -6.65
N ILE A 78 1.47 -2.09 -7.03
CA ILE A 78 0.08 -1.91 -7.50
C ILE A 78 -0.23 -2.84 -8.69
N TYR A 79 0.75 -3.12 -9.55
CA TYR A 79 0.62 -4.00 -10.71
C TYR A 79 1.07 -5.45 -10.44
N GLY A 80 1.06 -5.90 -9.20
CA GLY A 80 1.37 -7.28 -8.82
C GLY A 80 2.84 -7.55 -8.47
N GLY A 81 3.68 -6.52 -8.42
CA GLY A 81 5.06 -6.61 -7.95
C GLY A 81 5.19 -6.91 -6.45
N ALA A 82 6.43 -7.07 -6.01
CA ALA A 82 6.76 -7.27 -4.59
C ALA A 82 6.51 -5.99 -3.76
N VAL A 83 6.30 -6.18 -2.46
CA VAL A 83 6.18 -5.07 -1.49
C VAL A 83 7.49 -4.26 -1.49
N PRO A 84 7.44 -2.92 -1.39
CA PRO A 84 8.64 -2.09 -1.30
C PRO A 84 9.56 -2.49 -0.14
N LYS A 85 10.87 -2.30 -0.31
CA LYS A 85 11.87 -2.64 0.73
C LYS A 85 11.82 -1.71 1.94
N SER A 86 11.41 -0.46 1.73
CA SER A 86 11.40 0.59 2.75
C SER A 86 10.12 0.59 3.60
N VAL A 87 9.61 -0.59 3.96
CA VAL A 87 8.43 -0.73 4.81
C VAL A 87 8.76 -0.39 6.26
N LEU A 88 7.91 0.43 6.88
CA LEU A 88 8.01 0.85 8.28
C LEU A 88 7.31 -0.12 9.24
N ASN A 89 6.24 -0.79 8.80
CA ASN A 89 5.50 -1.75 9.60
C ASN A 89 5.30 -3.07 8.85
N TYR A 90 5.92 -4.14 9.36
CA TYR A 90 5.82 -5.51 8.84
C TYR A 90 4.81 -6.39 9.61
N GLU A 91 4.21 -5.92 10.71
CA GLU A 91 3.29 -6.70 11.54
C GLU A 91 2.16 -7.37 10.74
N PRO A 92 1.48 -6.69 9.78
CA PRO A 92 0.41 -7.33 9.03
C PRO A 92 0.90 -8.51 8.16
N LEU A 93 2.13 -8.42 7.65
CA LEU A 93 2.77 -9.47 6.85
C LEU A 93 3.18 -10.67 7.74
N ILE A 94 3.69 -10.38 8.94
CA ILE A 94 4.06 -11.42 9.92
C ILE A 94 2.80 -12.18 10.36
N ASP A 95 1.71 -11.48 10.66
CA ASP A 95 0.43 -12.09 11.05
C ASP A 95 -0.14 -13.01 9.96
N GLU A 96 -0.01 -12.60 8.70
CA GLU A 96 -0.43 -13.38 7.55
C GLU A 96 0.38 -14.68 7.41
N ILE A 97 1.70 -14.58 7.43
CA ILE A 97 2.61 -15.73 7.39
C ILE A 97 2.30 -16.69 8.55
N ASN A 98 2.14 -16.18 9.77
CA ASN A 98 1.82 -16.99 10.95
C ASN A 98 0.48 -17.73 10.80
N ARG A 99 -0.53 -17.11 10.17
CA ARG A 99 -1.81 -17.77 9.87
C ARG A 99 -1.64 -18.91 8.86
N GLU A 100 -0.85 -18.70 7.82
CA GLU A 100 -0.56 -19.74 6.82
C GLU A 100 0.19 -20.92 7.42
N ILE A 101 1.25 -20.67 8.19
CA ILE A 101 2.00 -21.70 8.91
C ILE A 101 1.05 -22.52 9.81
N LYS A 102 0.15 -21.86 10.54
CA LYS A 102 -0.82 -22.54 11.42
C LYS A 102 -1.86 -23.37 10.66
N LYS A 103 -2.24 -22.98 9.44
CA LYS A 103 -3.13 -23.78 8.59
C LYS A 103 -2.41 -25.04 8.10
N LEU A 104 -1.17 -24.89 7.64
CA LEU A 104 -0.35 -26.00 7.14
C LEU A 104 -0.01 -27.00 8.26
N SER A 105 0.33 -26.52 9.45
CA SER A 105 0.70 -27.39 10.58
C SER A 105 -0.45 -28.21 11.17
N LYS A 106 -1.71 -27.81 10.94
CA LYS A 106 -2.90 -28.59 11.33
C LYS A 106 -3.24 -29.72 10.37
N ASN A 107 -2.66 -29.70 9.17
CA ASN A 107 -2.89 -30.70 8.14
C ASN A 107 -1.79 -31.76 8.08
N ILE A 108 -0.86 -31.75 9.06
CA ILE A 108 0.17 -32.76 9.32
C ILE A 108 -0.29 -33.58 10.53
#